data_AF-A0A2A5P191-F1
#
_entry.id   AF-A0A2A5P191-F1
#
_cell.length_a   1.000
_cell.length_b   1.000
_cell.length_c   1.000
_cell.angle_alpha   90.00
_cell.angle_beta   90.00
_cell.angle_gamma   90.00
#
_symmetry.space_group_name_H-M   'P 1'
#
loop_
_entity.id
_entity.type
_entity.pdbx_description
1 polymer ?
#
loop_
_entity_poly.entity_id
_entity_poly.type
_entity_poly.pdbx_seq_one_letter_code
_entity_poly.pdbx_strand_id
1 'polypeptide(L)' 'MTTEAAYIREDGKGFGCEFSATRDELVPGFTQVARAIKTYGSVAATQAYHGGYRLSRGG' A
#
# COMPACT_ATOMS: atom_id res chain seq x y z
N MET A 1 -0.82 13.06 -5.06
CA MET A 1 -0.70 12.50 -3.69
C MET A 1 -0.50 11.00 -3.80
N THR A 2 0.47 10.47 -3.05
CA THR A 2 0.70 9.03 -2.98
C THR A 2 0.17 8.46 -1.68
N THR A 3 -0.25 7.20 -1.67
CA THR A 3 -0.43 6.47 -0.40
C THR A 3 0.92 6.30 0.29
N GLU A 4 0.90 5.88 1.56
CA GLU A 4 2.08 5.21 2.14
C GLU A 4 2.42 3.93 1.35
N ALA A 5 3.59 3.35 1.66
CA ALA A 5 4.04 2.10 1.06
C ALA A 5 2.95 1.01 1.17
N ALA A 6 2.61 0.40 0.05
CA ALA A 6 1.69 -0.73 -0.01
C ALA A 6 2.45 -1.97 -0.50
N TYR A 7 2.53 -3.00 0.33
CA TYR A 7 3.26 -4.22 -0.04
C TYR A 7 2.46 -5.04 -1.06
N ILE A 8 3.15 -5.51 -2.10
CA ILE A 8 2.52 -6.20 -3.25
C ILE A 8 2.62 -7.73 -3.19
N ARG A 9 3.35 -8.27 -2.21
CA ARG A 9 3.40 -9.71 -1.87
C ARG A 9 3.49 -9.91 -0.36
N GLU A 10 2.91 -11.00 0.14
CA GLU A 10 2.86 -11.34 1.58
C GLU A 10 4.25 -11.35 2.25
N ASP A 11 5.29 -11.80 1.54
CA ASP A 11 6.69 -11.81 2.00
C ASP A 11 7.41 -10.45 1.90
N GLY A 12 6.71 -9.43 1.43
CA GLY A 12 7.23 -8.07 1.22
C GLY A 12 6.86 -7.05 2.29
N LYS A 13 6.10 -7.44 3.33
CA LYS A 13 5.59 -6.53 4.37
C LYS A 13 6.71 -5.96 5.25
N GLY A 14 6.87 -4.64 5.19
CA GLY A 14 7.89 -3.83 5.87
C GLY A 14 7.61 -3.60 7.36
N PHE A 15 6.36 -3.28 7.69
CA PHE A 15 6.01 -2.66 8.98
C PHE A 15 4.64 -3.12 9.52
N GLY A 16 4.41 -2.92 10.83
CA GLY A 16 3.09 -3.12 11.43
C GLY A 16 2.06 -2.16 10.82
N CYS A 17 0.85 -2.66 10.54
CA CYS A 17 -0.26 -1.89 9.95
C CYS A 17 -0.03 -1.30 8.54
N GLU A 18 1.01 -1.72 7.81
CA GLU A 18 1.24 -1.31 6.42
C GLU A 18 0.06 -1.66 5.49
N PHE A 19 -0.21 -0.78 4.51
CA PHE A 19 -1.19 -1.05 3.45
C PHE A 19 -0.80 -2.32 2.68
N SER A 20 -1.79 -3.15 2.37
CA SER A 20 -1.59 -4.38 1.61
C SER A 20 -2.27 -4.30 0.26
N ALA A 21 -1.54 -4.56 -0.81
CA ALA A 21 -2.07 -4.69 -2.16
C ALA A 21 -1.96 -6.15 -2.66
N THR A 22 -1.93 -7.12 -1.74
CA THR A 22 -1.69 -8.55 -2.07
C THR A 22 -2.96 -9.33 -2.37
N ARG A 23 -4.14 -8.78 -2.03
CA ARG A 23 -5.43 -9.46 -2.15
C ARG A 23 -6.51 -8.53 -2.66
N ASP A 24 -7.39 -9.04 -3.51
CA ASP A 24 -8.43 -8.27 -4.16
C ASP A 24 -9.51 -7.78 -3.18
N GLU A 25 -9.69 -8.45 -2.03
CA GLU A 25 -10.65 -8.03 -1.00
C GLU A 25 -10.33 -6.64 -0.43
N LEU A 26 -9.11 -6.13 -0.65
CA LEU A 26 -8.65 -4.82 -0.20
C LEU A 26 -8.92 -3.70 -1.22
N VAL A 27 -9.25 -4.03 -2.46
CA VAL A 27 -9.55 -3.06 -3.54
C VAL A 27 -10.65 -2.05 -3.17
N PRO A 28 -11.75 -2.42 -2.46
CA PRO A 28 -12.73 -1.45 -2.02
C PRO A 28 -12.15 -0.34 -1.11
N GLY A 29 -11.21 -0.69 -0.23
CA GLY A 29 -10.53 0.27 0.64
C GLY A 29 -9.67 1.26 -0.14
N PHE A 30 -8.85 0.76 -1.08
CA PHE A 30 -8.07 1.64 -1.98
C PHE A 30 -8.97 2.54 -2.83
N THR A 31 -10.12 2.03 -3.26
CA THR A 31 -11.11 2.82 -4.02
C THR A 31 -11.63 3.99 -3.19
N GLN A 32 -11.92 3.78 -1.91
CA GLN A 32 -12.37 4.84 -1.01
C GLN A 32 -11.29 5.92 -0.83
N VAL A 33 -10.03 5.51 -0.58
CA VAL A 33 -8.90 6.43 -0.42
C VAL A 33 -8.68 7.24 -1.70
N ALA A 34 -8.66 6.59 -2.86
CA ALA A 34 -8.47 7.26 -4.14
C ALA A 34 -9.58 8.27 -4.44
N ARG A 35 -10.84 7.95 -4.10
CA ARG A 35 -11.97 8.90 -4.23
C ARG A 35 -11.81 10.11 -3.31
N ALA A 36 -11.42 9.91 -2.06
CA ALA A 36 -11.20 11.00 -1.11
C ALA A 36 -10.09 11.95 -1.60
N ILE A 37 -8.97 11.42 -2.09
CA ILE A 37 -7.87 12.23 -2.66
C ILE A 37 -8.34 13.02 -3.88
N LYS A 38 -9.06 12.38 -4.80
CA LYS A 38 -9.54 13.00 -6.04
C LYS A 38 -10.65 14.04 -5.82
N THR A 39 -11.29 14.07 -4.64
CA THR A 39 -12.40 15.00 -4.33
C THR A 39 -12.00 16.47 -4.52
N TYR A 40 -10.73 16.82 -4.30
CA TYR A 40 -10.22 18.18 -4.45
C TYR A 40 -9.39 18.38 -5.74
N GLY A 41 -9.60 17.55 -6.76
CA GLY A 41 -8.90 17.66 -8.05
C GLY A 41 -7.45 17.14 -8.05
N SER A 42 -7.02 16.45 -6.99
CA SER A 42 -5.68 15.85 -6.92
C SER A 42 -5.61 14.50 -7.65
N VAL A 43 -4.42 14.15 -8.15
CA VAL A 43 -4.13 12.82 -8.69
C VAL A 43 -3.72 11.88 -7.56
N ALA A 44 -4.27 10.66 -7.53
CA ALA A 44 -3.95 9.62 -6.55
C ALA A 44 -3.12 8.49 -7.19
N ALA A 45 -2.02 8.11 -6.56
CA ALA A 45 -1.19 6.96 -6.96
C ALA A 45 -0.80 6.11 -5.75
N THR A 46 -0.75 4.78 -5.91
CA THR A 46 -0.31 3.87 -4.84
C THR A 46 1.19 3.63 -4.95
N GLN A 47 1.92 3.76 -3.84
CA GLN A 47 3.35 3.40 -3.82
C GLN A 47 3.50 1.89 -3.63
N ALA A 48 3.83 1.17 -4.70
CA ALA A 48 4.14 -0.26 -4.63
C ALA A 48 5.46 -0.48 -3.87
N TYR A 49 5.45 -1.36 -2.87
CA TYR A 49 6.58 -1.66 -2.01
C TYR A 49 6.85 -3.16 -1.91
N HIS A 50 8.12 -3.52 -1.74
CA HIS A 50 8.56 -4.86 -1.38
C HIS A 50 9.86 -4.77 -0.57
N GLY A 51 9.82 -5.12 0.72
CA GLY A 51 10.96 -4.95 1.63
C GLY A 51 12.18 -5.82 1.30
N GLY A 52 11.97 -6.94 0.59
CA GLY A 52 13.04 -7.78 0.07
C GLY A 52 14.00 -8.27 1.16
N TYR A 53 15.30 -8.30 0.87
CA TYR A 53 16.33 -8.79 1.80
C TYR A 53 16.32 -8.10 3.18
N ARG A 54 15.82 -6.86 3.27
CA ARG A 54 15.75 -6.08 4.51
C ARG A 54 14.81 -6.68 5.56
N LEU A 55 13.90 -7.58 5.16
CA LEU A 55 12.99 -8.29 6.06
C LEU A 55 13.54 -9.62 6.60
N SER A 56 14.66 -10.11 6.05
CA SER A 56 15.25 -11.40 6.42
C SER A 56 16.15 -11.37 7.66
N ARG A 57 16.34 -10.20 8.28
CA ARG A 57 17.18 -10.04 9.49
C ARG A 57 16.43 -9.27 10.58
N GLY A 58 15.61 -10.01 11.34
CA GLY A 58 15.30 -9.77 12.75
C GLY A 58 14.54 -8.49 13.10
N GLY A 59 13.22 -8.65 13.29
CA GLY A 59 12.48 -7.99 14.35
C GLY A 59 12.29 -8.95 15.51
#